data_AF-A0AAN3UZQ2-F1
#
_entry.id   AF-A0AAN3UZQ2-F1
#
_cell.length_a   1.000
_cell.length_b   1.000
_cell.length_c   1.000
_cell.angle_alpha   90.00
_cell.angle_beta   90.00
_cell.angle_gamma   90.00
#
_symmetry.space_group_name_H-M   'P 1'
#
loop_
_entity.id
_entity.type
_entity.pdbx_description
1 polymer ?
#
loop_
_entity_poly.entity_id
_entity_poly.type
_entity_poly.pdbx_seq_one_letter_code
_entity_poly.pdbx_strand_id
1 'polypeptide(L)'
;MSEQYLITLDEWKPKRFSLPITNTTLVKYGKLGYIVPRPQKIRGRWLIDRRAVFVGPGETGIAPEIHTGDDDALKEILTHVTEATKKQH
;
A
#
# COMPACT_ATOMS: atom_id res chain seq x y z
N MET A 1 12.92 -8.22 -8.47
CA MET A 1 12.06 -7.35 -9.31
C MET A 1 12.95 -6.65 -10.32
N SER A 2 12.90 -7.07 -11.58
CA SER A 2 13.69 -6.51 -12.67
C SER A 2 13.10 -5.16 -13.11
N GLU A 3 13.94 -4.13 -13.28
CA GLU A 3 13.54 -2.76 -13.70
C GLU A 3 12.73 -2.72 -15.01
N GLN A 4 12.75 -3.81 -15.80
CA GLN A 4 12.12 -3.95 -17.12
C GLN A 4 10.57 -3.81 -17.13
N TYR A 5 9.91 -3.72 -15.97
CA TYR A 5 8.45 -3.59 -15.89
C TYR A 5 7.95 -2.30 -15.20
N LEU A 6 8.85 -1.36 -14.92
CA LEU A 6 8.51 -0.11 -14.25
C LEU A 6 8.02 0.94 -15.27
N ILE A 7 6.88 1.56 -14.98
CA ILE A 7 6.27 2.65 -15.76
C ILE A 7 6.07 3.89 -14.87
N THR A 8 5.79 5.04 -15.47
CA THR A 8 5.50 6.25 -14.70
C THR A 8 4.13 6.18 -14.03
N LEU A 9 3.94 6.96 -12.95
CA LEU A 9 2.63 7.06 -12.29
C LEU A 9 1.54 7.62 -13.22
N ASP A 10 1.92 8.53 -14.14
CA ASP A 10 1.00 9.09 -15.13
C ASP A 10 0.52 8.06 -16.15
N GLU A 11 1.38 7.09 -16.52
CA GLU A 11 1.01 5.99 -17.42
C GLU A 11 0.17 4.91 -16.71
N TRP A 12 0.36 4.71 -15.41
CA TRP A 12 -0.34 3.68 -14.65
C TRP A 12 -1.74 4.11 -14.22
N LYS A 13 -1.90 5.35 -13.74
CA LYS A 13 -3.15 5.83 -13.12
C LYS A 13 -4.42 5.77 -14.00
N PRO A 14 -4.43 6.14 -15.30
CA PRO A 14 -5.68 6.17 -16.07
C PRO A 14 -6.25 4.78 -16.33
N LYS A 15 -5.45 3.73 -16.18
CA LYS A 15 -5.90 2.34 -16.34
C LYS A 15 -6.64 1.80 -15.12
N ARG A 16 -6.60 2.54 -14.00
CA ARG A 16 -7.08 2.07 -12.69
C ARG A 16 -8.12 3.00 -12.07
N PHE A 17 -8.06 4.29 -12.36
CA PHE A 17 -8.96 5.28 -11.79
C PHE A 17 -9.69 6.04 -12.90
N SER A 18 -11.02 6.10 -12.78
CA SER A 18 -11.88 6.92 -13.64
C SER A 18 -11.83 8.41 -13.25
N LEU A 19 -11.41 8.71 -12.02
CA LEU A 19 -11.27 10.06 -11.50
C LEU A 19 -9.83 10.59 -11.65
N PRO A 20 -9.65 11.90 -11.85
CA PRO A 20 -8.32 12.49 -11.89
C PRO A 20 -7.63 12.38 -10.52
N ILE A 21 -6.61 11.52 -10.44
CA ILE A 21 -5.75 11.36 -9.26
C ILE A 21 -4.37 11.97 -9.52
N THR A 22 -3.84 12.66 -8.51
CA THR A 22 -2.50 13.25 -8.55
C THR A 22 -1.42 12.22 -8.22
N ASN A 23 -0.21 12.40 -8.76
CA ASN A 23 0.93 11.53 -8.45
C ASN A 23 1.27 11.56 -6.95
N THR A 24 1.10 12.71 -6.29
CA THR A 24 1.29 12.84 -4.83
C THR A 24 0.37 11.92 -4.04
N THR A 25 -0.90 11.82 -4.44
CA THR A 25 -1.86 10.90 -3.82
C THR A 25 -1.45 9.45 -4.03
N LEU A 26 -0.99 9.07 -5.23
CA LEU A 26 -0.52 7.70 -5.50
C LEU A 26 0.71 7.33 -4.68
N VAL A 27 1.65 8.26 -4.50
CA VAL A 27 2.79 8.06 -3.60
C VAL A 27 2.32 7.86 -2.17
N LYS A 28 1.34 8.66 -1.70
CA LYS A 28 0.74 8.50 -0.37
C LYS A 28 0.07 7.13 -0.23
N TYR A 29 -0.71 6.69 -1.21
CA TYR A 29 -1.33 5.35 -1.24
C TYR A 29 -0.31 4.23 -1.22
N GLY A 30 0.78 4.36 -1.98
CA GLY A 30 1.90 3.43 -1.92
C GLY A 30 2.54 3.33 -0.53
N LYS A 31 2.72 4.47 0.16
CA LYS A 31 3.23 4.50 1.55
C LYS A 31 2.26 3.89 2.55
N LEU A 32 0.96 4.06 2.33
CA LEU A 32 -0.10 3.48 3.16
C LEU A 32 -0.37 2.00 2.86
N GLY A 33 0.35 1.40 1.91
CA GLY A 33 0.16 -0.01 1.53
C GLY A 33 -1.03 -0.27 0.61
N TYR A 34 -1.72 0.77 0.12
CA TYR A 34 -2.91 0.62 -0.72
C TYR A 34 -2.57 0.25 -2.17
N ILE A 35 -1.28 0.21 -2.51
CA ILE A 35 -0.79 -0.14 -3.85
C ILE A 35 0.32 -1.18 -3.69
N VAL A 36 0.13 -2.33 -4.34
CA VAL A 36 1.06 -3.47 -4.26
C VAL A 36 1.47 -3.92 -5.66
N PRO A 37 2.79 -4.01 -5.97
CA PRO A 37 3.91 -3.54 -5.17
C PRO A 37 3.95 -2.00 -5.09
N ARG A 38 4.54 -1.46 -4.02
CA ARG A 38 4.58 -0.02 -3.79
C ARG A 38 5.38 0.72 -4.87
N PRO A 39 5.00 1.96 -5.25
CA PRO A 39 5.82 2.82 -6.09
C PRO A 39 7.21 3.07 -5.49
N GLN A 40 8.20 3.25 -6.35
CA GLN A 40 9.59 3.47 -5.97
C GLN A 40 10.16 4.73 -6.63
N LYS A 41 11.03 5.44 -5.92
CA LYS A 41 11.73 6.60 -6.47
C LYS A 41 13.09 6.16 -7.00
N ILE A 42 13.26 6.20 -8.33
CA ILE A 42 14.50 5.80 -9.01
C ILE A 42 15.01 6.99 -9.80
N ARG A 43 16.27 7.38 -9.56
CA ARG A 43 16.92 8.54 -10.21
C ARG A 43 16.04 9.80 -10.23
N GLY A 44 15.38 10.08 -9.11
CA GLY A 44 14.53 11.26 -8.93
C GLY A 44 13.08 11.13 -9.44
N ARG A 45 12.74 10.06 -10.17
CA ARG A 45 11.40 9.83 -10.73
C ARG A 45 10.64 8.76 -9.97
N TRP A 46 9.35 8.96 -9.75
CA TRP A 46 8.47 7.93 -9.19
C TRP A 46 8.04 6.97 -10.29
N LEU A 47 8.35 5.71 -10.11
CA LEU A 47 8.00 4.62 -10.99
C LEU A 47 7.19 3.57 -10.23
N ILE A 48 6.39 2.81 -10.96
CA ILE A 48 5.52 1.77 -10.41
C ILE A 48 5.56 0.55 -11.32
N ASP A 49 5.44 -0.64 -10.75
CA ASP A 49 5.30 -1.86 -11.53
C ASP A 49 4.02 -1.78 -12.38
N ARG A 50 4.12 -2.10 -13.67
CA ARG A 50 2.97 -2.13 -14.59
C ARG A 50 1.82 -3.00 -14.08
N ARG A 51 2.13 -4.07 -13.34
CA ARG A 51 1.16 -5.02 -12.77
C ARG A 51 0.69 -4.63 -11.37
N ALA A 52 1.14 -3.50 -10.83
CA ALA A 52 0.67 -3.03 -9.53
C ALA A 52 -0.85 -2.86 -9.52
N VAL A 53 -1.43 -3.19 -8.37
CA VAL A 53 -2.87 -3.15 -8.11
C VAL A 53 -3.15 -2.17 -6.97
N PHE A 54 -4.29 -1.48 -7.04
CA PHE A 54 -4.81 -0.70 -5.93
C PHE A 54 -5.72 -1.60 -5.10
N VAL A 55 -5.26 -1.94 -3.89
CA VAL A 55 -5.97 -2.80 -2.91
C VAL A 55 -6.77 -1.96 -1.90
N GLY A 56 -6.56 -0.64 -1.91
CA GLY A 56 -7.25 0.29 -1.04
C GLY A 56 -6.94 0.09 0.45
N PRO A 57 -7.68 0.78 1.33
CA PRO A 57 -7.50 0.68 2.78
C PRO A 57 -7.96 -0.65 3.39
N GLY A 58 -8.62 -1.53 2.61
CA GLY A 58 -9.43 -2.63 3.16
C GLY A 58 -9.11 -4.05 2.66
N GLU A 59 -8.21 -4.25 1.69
CA GLU A 59 -7.70 -5.61 1.38
C GLU A 59 -6.41 -5.93 2.14
N THR A 60 -5.61 -4.91 2.45
CA THR A 60 -4.44 -5.02 3.33
C THR A 60 -4.31 -3.74 4.16
N GLY A 61 -5.26 -3.49 5.06
CA GLY A 61 -4.92 -2.68 6.22
C GLY A 61 -3.67 -3.31 6.82
N ILE A 62 -2.58 -2.55 6.95
CA ILE A 62 -1.32 -3.10 7.48
C ILE A 62 -1.67 -3.70 8.85
N ALA A 63 -1.67 -5.02 8.93
CA ALA A 63 -1.85 -5.69 10.20
C ALA A 63 -0.68 -5.23 11.08
N PRO A 64 -0.95 -4.73 12.30
CA PRO A 64 0.12 -4.31 13.17
C PRO A 64 1.09 -5.49 13.39
N GLU A 65 2.38 -5.25 13.20
CA GLU A 65 3.41 -6.23 13.51
C GLU A 65 3.52 -6.35 15.03
N ILE A 66 3.29 -7.55 15.55
CA ILE A 66 3.42 -7.87 16.98
C ILE A 66 4.76 -8.57 17.21
N HIS A 67 5.61 -7.99 18.05
CA HIS A 67 6.91 -8.53 18.38
C HIS A 67 6.85 -9.32 19.70
N THR A 68 7.69 -10.34 19.84
CA THR A 68 7.75 -11.17 21.06
C THR A 68 8.13 -10.37 22.31
N GLY A 69 8.94 -9.30 22.14
CA GLY A 69 9.36 -8.40 23.20
C GLY A 69 8.38 -7.27 23.53
N ASP A 70 7.24 -7.17 22.84
CA ASP A 70 6.22 -6.16 23.16
C ASP A 70 5.61 -6.44 24.54
N ASP A 71 5.24 -5.38 25.25
CA ASP A 71 4.49 -5.48 26.50
C ASP A 71 3.12 -6.16 26.27
N ASP A 72 2.63 -6.90 27.25
CA ASP A 72 1.40 -7.68 27.12
C ASP A 72 0.17 -6.81 26.83
N ALA A 73 0.11 -5.59 27.39
CA ALA A 73 -0.97 -4.65 27.11
C ALA A 73 -0.92 -4.15 25.65
N LEU A 74 0.30 -3.93 25.12
CA LEU A 74 0.47 -3.55 23.72
C LEU A 74 0.04 -4.68 22.79
N LYS A 75 0.46 -5.92 23.06
CA LYS A 75 0.04 -7.12 22.30
C LYS A 75 -1.48 -7.26 22.26
N GLU A 76 -2.15 -7.05 23.40
CA GLU A 76 -3.61 -7.12 23.50
C GLU A 76 -4.30 -6.06 22.64
N ILE A 77 -3.84 -4.80 22.70
CA ILE A 77 -4.38 -3.70 21.88
C ILE A 77 -4.20 -4.01 20.39
N LEU A 78 -3.00 -4.43 19.97
CA LEU A 78 -2.70 -4.73 18.57
C LEU A 78 -3.53 -5.91 18.05
N THR A 79 -3.76 -6.92 18.90
CA THR A 79 -4.64 -8.06 18.58
C THR A 79 -6.09 -7.62 18.41
N HIS A 80 -6.62 -6.83 19.34
CA HIS A 80 -7.98 -6.29 19.25
C HIS A 80 -8.18 -5.44 17.99
N VAL A 81 -7.23 -4.57 17.65
CA VAL A 81 -7.29 -3.75 16.44
C VAL A 81 -7.27 -4.61 15.18
N THR A 82 -6.48 -5.70 15.18
CA THR A 82 -6.42 -6.64 14.06
C THR A 82 -7.77 -7.35 13.85
N GLU A 83 -8.39 -7.84 14.91
CA GLU A 83 -9.72 -8.48 14.82
C GLU A 83 -10.82 -7.49 14.41
N ALA A 84 -10.80 -6.27 14.95
CA ALA A 84 -11.80 -5.24 14.63
C ALA A 84 -11.71 -4.73 13.17
N THR A 85 -10.56 -4.87 12.54
CA THR A 85 -10.32 -4.42 11.16
C THR A 85 -10.44 -5.53 10.11
N LYS A 86 -10.61 -6.80 10.54
CA LYS A 86 -11.00 -7.89 9.64
C LYS A 86 -12.44 -7.64 9.17
N LYS A 87 -12.63 -7.52 7.85
CA LYS A 87 -13.99 -7.44 7.27
C LYS A 87 -14.76 -8.73 7.61
N GLN A 88 -15.99 -8.56 8.09
CA GLN A 88 -16.98 -9.64 8.05
C GLN A 88 -17.31 -9.91 6.58
N HIS A 89 -17.09 -11.16 6.17
CA HIS A 89 -17.35 -11.66 4.82
C HIS A 89 -18.80 -12.09 4.66
#